data_AF-A0A660TUW4-F1
#
_entry.id   AF-A0A660TUW4-F1
#
_cell.length_a   1.000
_cell.length_b   1.000
_cell.length_c   1.000
_cell.angle_alpha   90.00
_cell.angle_beta   90.00
_cell.angle_gamma   90.00
#
_symmetry.space_group_name_H-M   'P 1'
#
loop_
_entity.id
_entity.type
_entity.pdbx_description
1 polymer ?
#
loop_
_entity_poly.entity_id
_entity_poly.type
_entity_poly.pdbx_seq_one_letter_code
_entity_poly.pdbx_strand_id
1 'polypeptide(L)'
;MGDLKKGKLTHRTVWEKIADKLRKRSLWMLHYCTGCGAVELPPTMTSRFDMERFGIVPYVTPRQADILLVTGYLSVKTLKRLILVYEQMQSPKWVIGFGSCTINGGMYWNSYATIKQLDNYLPVDLYIAGCMPRPEAIIRGFNRLIEDIDNGSAQNWKKYYLNYEFYKKNQEYVFGEVNTNLDIKSDIKRFKIK
;
A
#
# COMPACT_ATOMS: atom_id res chain seq x y z
N MET A 1 6.32 2.40 -17.65
CA MET A 1 5.94 2.08 -19.05
C MET A 1 4.42 1.89 -19.10
N GLY A 2 3.69 2.84 -19.70
CA GLY A 2 2.22 2.91 -19.75
C GLY A 2 1.60 2.25 -20.98
N ASP A 3 2.00 1.04 -21.32
CA ASP A 3 1.74 0.43 -22.64
C ASP A 3 0.42 -0.36 -22.77
N LEU A 4 -0.52 -0.25 -21.84
CA LEU A 4 -1.76 -1.04 -21.89
C LEU A 4 -2.90 -0.41 -22.70
N LYS A 5 -2.79 0.86 -23.11
CA LYS A 5 -3.90 1.57 -23.78
C LYS A 5 -3.92 1.47 -25.32
N LYS A 6 -2.89 0.91 -25.98
CA LYS A 6 -2.87 0.75 -27.47
C LYS A 6 -2.11 -0.49 -27.99
N GLY A 7 -2.01 -1.56 -27.21
CA GLY A 7 -1.37 -2.82 -27.65
C GLY A 7 -2.35 -3.78 -28.34
N LYS A 8 -1.89 -4.49 -29.39
CA LYS A 8 -2.62 -5.63 -29.98
C LYS A 8 -3.05 -6.60 -28.87
N LEU A 9 -4.33 -7.01 -28.86
CA LEU A 9 -4.85 -8.02 -27.93
C LEU A 9 -4.10 -9.33 -28.16
N THR A 10 -3.16 -9.65 -27.27
CA THR A 10 -2.49 -10.95 -27.21
C THR A 10 -3.11 -11.80 -26.10
N HIS A 11 -2.98 -13.13 -26.19
CA HIS A 11 -3.45 -14.03 -25.13
C HIS A 11 -2.96 -13.61 -23.73
N ARG A 12 -1.70 -13.16 -23.60
CA ARG A 12 -1.14 -12.70 -22.33
C ARG A 12 -1.84 -11.44 -21.81
N THR A 13 -2.01 -10.43 -22.65
CA THR A 13 -2.70 -9.19 -22.25
C THR A 13 -4.16 -9.42 -21.88
N VAL A 14 -4.82 -10.42 -22.49
CA VAL A 14 -6.19 -10.81 -22.12
C VAL A 14 -6.21 -11.43 -20.72
N TRP A 15 -5.30 -12.35 -20.43
CA TRP A 15 -5.18 -12.97 -19.11
C TRP A 15 -4.84 -11.96 -18.00
N GLU A 16 -3.95 -11.01 -18.27
CA GLU A 16 -3.63 -9.93 -17.33
C GLU A 16 -4.86 -9.07 -17.02
N LYS A 17 -5.62 -8.66 -18.04
CA LYS A 17 -6.88 -7.92 -17.86
C LYS A 17 -7.92 -8.71 -17.06
N ILE A 18 -8.04 -10.02 -17.30
CA ILE A 18 -8.94 -10.87 -16.51
C ILE A 18 -8.47 -10.94 -15.06
N ALA A 19 -7.17 -11.15 -14.83
CA ALA A 19 -6.60 -11.22 -13.49
C ALA A 19 -6.81 -9.91 -12.71
N ASP A 20 -6.59 -8.75 -13.33
CA ASP A 20 -6.83 -7.45 -12.70
C ASP A 20 -8.31 -7.21 -12.39
N LYS A 21 -9.21 -7.68 -13.28
CA LYS A 21 -10.66 -7.61 -13.06
C LYS A 21 -11.14 -8.51 -11.91
N LEU A 22 -10.42 -9.60 -11.63
CA LEU A 22 -10.66 -10.44 -10.45
C LEU A 22 -10.09 -9.79 -9.19
N ARG A 23 -8.82 -9.36 -9.23
CA ARG A 23 -8.13 -8.70 -8.09
C ARG A 23 -8.91 -7.51 -7.55
N LYS A 24 -9.44 -6.64 -8.43
CA LYS A 24 -10.18 -5.45 -8.00
C LYS A 24 -11.48 -5.76 -7.24
N ARG A 25 -11.99 -6.99 -7.30
CA ARG A 25 -13.20 -7.45 -6.60
C ARG A 25 -12.91 -8.31 -5.37
N SER A 26 -11.63 -8.60 -5.09
CA SER A 26 -11.21 -9.48 -4.00
C SER A 26 -9.98 -8.87 -3.31
N LEU A 27 -10.16 -7.70 -2.71
CA LEU A 27 -9.08 -6.95 -2.10
C LEU A 27 -8.95 -7.29 -0.62
N TRP A 28 -7.85 -7.91 -0.21
CA TRP A 28 -7.65 -8.27 1.19
C TRP A 28 -6.81 -7.22 1.89
N MET A 29 -7.42 -6.51 2.85
CA MET A 29 -6.78 -5.44 3.59
C MET A 29 -6.11 -5.98 4.84
N LEU A 30 -4.83 -5.68 5.02
CA LEU A 30 -4.15 -5.96 6.28
C LEU A 30 -4.66 -5.02 7.36
N HIS A 31 -5.21 -5.59 8.42
CA HIS A 31 -5.67 -4.85 9.59
C HIS A 31 -4.47 -4.42 10.45
N TYR A 32 -3.66 -3.49 9.92
CA TYR A 32 -2.46 -2.96 10.55
C TYR A 32 -2.74 -1.57 11.17
N CYS A 33 -3.34 -1.60 12.36
CA CYS A 33 -3.77 -0.40 13.08
C CYS A 33 -2.59 0.32 13.75
N THR A 34 -2.03 1.33 13.07
CA THR A 34 -0.77 2.00 13.49
C THR A 34 -0.92 3.17 14.45
N GLY A 35 -2.04 3.88 14.42
CA GLY A 35 -2.21 5.12 15.18
C GLY A 35 -3.67 5.49 15.35
N CYS A 36 -3.95 6.77 15.58
CA CYS A 36 -5.31 7.28 15.76
C CYS A 36 -6.24 6.82 14.61
N GLY A 37 -5.69 6.73 13.38
CA GLY A 37 -6.31 6.25 12.15
C GLY A 37 -7.20 5.04 12.27
N ALA A 38 -6.82 4.13 13.15
CA ALA A 38 -7.46 2.85 13.33
C ALA A 38 -8.92 2.96 13.80
N VAL A 39 -9.31 4.03 14.49
CA VAL A 39 -10.68 4.14 15.04
C VAL A 39 -11.76 4.27 13.97
N GLU A 40 -11.43 4.83 12.80
CA GLU A 40 -12.36 4.99 11.70
C GLU A 40 -12.43 3.76 10.78
N LEU A 41 -11.59 2.74 11.00
CA LEU A 41 -11.68 1.50 10.22
C LEU A 41 -12.85 0.59 10.65
N PRO A 42 -13.04 0.25 11.94
CA PRO A 42 -14.19 -0.53 12.38
C PRO A 42 -15.55 -0.02 11.86
N PRO A 43 -15.88 1.29 11.91
CA PRO A 43 -17.15 1.77 11.36
C PRO A 43 -17.26 1.59 9.83
N THR A 44 -16.14 1.63 9.09
CA THR A 44 -16.16 1.30 7.64
C THR A 44 -16.39 -0.17 7.35
N MET A 45 -16.05 -1.05 8.29
CA MET A 45 -16.16 -2.51 8.14
C MET A 45 -17.46 -3.10 8.71
N THR A 46 -18.22 -2.31 9.45
CA THR A 46 -19.44 -2.76 10.13
C THR A 46 -20.69 -2.30 9.40
N SER A 47 -21.85 -2.66 9.95
CA SER A 47 -23.18 -2.52 9.34
C SER A 47 -23.53 -1.14 8.78
N ARG A 48 -22.92 -0.06 9.28
CA ARG A 48 -23.26 1.31 8.85
C ARG A 48 -22.77 1.64 7.45
N PHE A 49 -21.53 1.26 7.13
CA PHE A 49 -20.87 1.66 5.86
C PHE A 49 -20.41 0.48 5.02
N ASP A 50 -20.22 -0.71 5.63
CA ASP A 50 -19.95 -2.00 4.99
C ASP A 50 -19.05 -1.95 3.73
N MET A 51 -17.74 -2.00 3.95
CA MET A 51 -16.75 -2.14 2.87
C MET A 51 -16.67 -3.56 2.28
N GLU A 52 -17.20 -4.59 2.95
CA GLU A 52 -17.19 -5.97 2.44
C GLU A 52 -18.04 -6.10 1.17
N ARG A 53 -19.05 -5.22 1.01
CA ARG A 53 -19.82 -5.07 -0.24
C ARG A 53 -18.93 -4.86 -1.49
N PHE A 54 -17.79 -4.20 -1.34
CA PHE A 54 -16.84 -3.95 -2.43
C PHE A 54 -15.82 -5.09 -2.61
N GLY A 55 -15.95 -6.17 -1.84
CA GLY A 55 -15.01 -7.28 -1.82
C GLY A 55 -13.75 -6.98 -1.01
N ILE A 56 -13.82 -6.02 -0.07
CA ILE A 56 -12.70 -5.63 0.77
C ILE A 56 -12.86 -6.23 2.15
N VAL A 57 -12.00 -7.19 2.49
CA VAL A 57 -12.11 -7.98 3.73
C VAL A 57 -10.84 -7.77 4.57
N PRO A 58 -10.98 -7.57 5.90
CA PRO A 58 -9.83 -7.50 6.80
C PRO A 58 -9.16 -8.87 6.96
N TYR A 59 -7.84 -8.91 6.84
CA TYR A 59 -7.03 -10.05 7.23
C TYR A 59 -5.95 -9.61 8.22
N VAL A 60 -5.54 -10.52 9.10
CA VAL A 60 -4.57 -10.24 10.16
C VAL A 60 -3.15 -10.67 9.76
N THR A 61 -3.04 -11.55 8.76
CA THR A 61 -1.74 -12.08 8.33
C THR A 61 -1.23 -11.35 7.08
N PRO A 62 0.05 -10.91 7.06
CA PRO A 62 0.62 -10.20 5.91
C PRO A 62 0.77 -11.09 4.68
N ARG A 63 0.87 -12.41 4.85
CA ARG A 63 1.00 -13.33 3.70
C ARG A 63 -0.30 -13.55 2.95
N GLN A 64 -1.44 -13.25 3.57
CA GLN A 64 -2.75 -13.33 2.93
C GLN A 64 -3.18 -11.97 2.39
N ALA A 65 -2.83 -10.87 3.04
CA ALA A 65 -3.26 -9.54 2.61
C ALA A 65 -2.51 -9.00 1.38
N ASP A 66 -3.23 -8.24 0.54
CA ASP A 66 -2.70 -7.54 -0.63
C ASP A 66 -2.58 -6.02 -0.37
N ILE A 67 -3.49 -5.44 0.42
CA ILE A 67 -3.49 -4.01 0.75
C ILE A 67 -2.85 -3.80 2.11
N LEU A 68 -1.82 -2.95 2.16
CA LEU A 68 -1.25 -2.42 3.39
C LEU A 68 -1.82 -1.02 3.65
N LEU A 69 -2.74 -0.92 4.60
CA LEU A 69 -3.30 0.35 5.00
C LEU A 69 -2.49 0.94 6.17
N VAL A 70 -1.92 2.13 5.96
CA VAL A 70 -1.13 2.82 6.99
C VAL A 70 -1.98 3.89 7.67
N THR A 71 -2.61 3.52 8.78
CA THR A 71 -3.60 4.34 9.49
C THR A 71 -3.00 5.33 10.48
N GLY A 72 -2.53 6.47 9.98
CA GLY A 72 -2.09 7.61 10.80
C GLY A 72 -0.58 7.79 10.86
N TYR A 73 -0.08 8.32 11.99
CA TYR A 73 1.34 8.61 12.14
C TYR A 73 2.15 7.32 12.31
N LEU A 74 3.41 7.40 11.89
CA LEU A 74 4.37 6.33 12.08
C LEU A 74 5.53 6.84 12.91
N SER A 75 5.77 6.16 14.04
CA SER A 75 7.01 6.35 14.77
C SER A 75 8.16 5.69 14.01
N VAL A 76 9.39 6.14 14.25
CA VAL A 76 10.61 5.48 13.75
C VAL A 76 10.58 3.98 14.08
N LYS A 77 10.23 3.61 15.32
CA LYS A 77 10.16 2.21 15.75
C LYS A 77 9.10 1.41 14.99
N THR A 78 7.93 2.00 14.75
CA THR A 78 6.82 1.34 14.04
C THR A 78 7.16 1.17 12.56
N LEU A 79 7.82 2.15 11.93
CA LEU A 79 8.19 2.08 10.52
C LEU A 79 9.07 0.86 10.22
N LYS A 80 10.03 0.52 11.09
CA LYS A 80 10.84 -0.70 10.94
C LYS A 80 9.99 -1.97 10.86
N ARG A 81 8.92 -2.06 11.66
CA ARG A 81 7.99 -3.21 11.64
C ARG A 81 7.10 -3.20 10.41
N LEU A 82 6.67 -2.01 9.99
CA LEU A 82 5.83 -1.84 8.82
C LEU A 82 6.57 -2.24 7.52
N ILE A 83 7.85 -1.90 7.39
CA ILE A 83 8.68 -2.34 6.26
C ILE A 83 8.80 -3.87 6.22
N LEU A 84 9.07 -4.51 7.37
CA LEU A 84 9.13 -5.97 7.45
C LEU A 84 7.79 -6.63 7.05
N VAL A 85 6.68 -6.03 7.46
CA VAL A 85 5.33 -6.48 7.09
C VAL A 85 5.13 -6.37 5.57
N TYR A 86 5.44 -5.21 4.98
CA TYR A 86 5.34 -4.99 3.54
C TYR A 86 6.20 -5.97 2.74
N GLU A 87 7.41 -6.24 3.24
CA GLU A 87 8.34 -7.20 2.68
C GLU A 87 7.76 -8.63 2.68
N GLN A 88 7.10 -9.04 3.78
CA GLN A 88 6.48 -10.37 3.89
C GLN A 88 5.20 -10.56 3.06
N MET A 89 4.62 -9.48 2.52
CA MET A 89 3.43 -9.54 1.65
C MET A 89 3.79 -10.00 0.23
N GLN A 90 2.88 -10.77 -0.38
CA GLN A 90 3.03 -11.25 -1.75
C GLN A 90 2.78 -10.09 -2.74
N SER A 91 3.42 -10.14 -3.91
CA SER A 91 3.16 -9.19 -5.00
C SER A 91 2.13 -9.80 -5.96
N PRO A 92 1.10 -9.05 -6.41
CA PRO A 92 0.89 -7.60 -6.30
C PRO A 92 0.35 -7.15 -4.93
N LYS A 93 0.90 -6.05 -4.42
CA LYS A 93 0.50 -5.42 -3.15
C LYS A 93 0.36 -3.92 -3.32
N TRP A 94 -0.51 -3.30 -2.54
CA TRP A 94 -0.79 -1.87 -2.62
C TRP A 94 -0.69 -1.20 -1.26
N VAL A 95 -0.01 -0.05 -1.20
CA VAL A 95 0.12 0.71 0.04
C VAL A 95 -0.79 1.93 -0.02
N ILE A 96 -1.66 2.08 0.98
CA ILE A 96 -2.55 3.23 1.10
C ILE A 96 -2.12 4.05 2.31
N GLY A 97 -1.76 5.32 2.06
CA GLY A 97 -1.48 6.30 3.10
C GLY A 97 -2.79 6.91 3.62
N PHE A 98 -3.07 6.73 4.90
CA PHE A 98 -4.32 7.18 5.49
C PHE A 98 -4.08 8.35 6.43
N GLY A 99 -4.76 9.46 6.14
CA GLY A 99 -4.69 10.70 6.89
C GLY A 99 -3.46 11.55 6.57
N SER A 100 -3.50 12.80 7.04
CA SER A 100 -2.45 13.81 6.78
C SER A 100 -1.07 13.42 7.29
N CYS A 101 -1.00 12.58 8.33
CA CYS A 101 0.26 12.16 8.94
C CYS A 101 1.16 11.39 7.97
N THR A 102 0.60 10.64 7.02
CA THR A 102 1.38 9.84 6.05
C THR A 102 1.92 10.68 4.88
N ILE A 103 1.32 11.84 4.63
CA ILE A 103 1.64 12.72 3.51
C ILE A 103 2.84 13.61 3.87
N ASN A 104 2.74 14.37 4.95
CA ASN A 104 3.74 15.37 5.35
C ASN A 104 4.02 15.40 6.87
N GLY A 105 3.58 14.40 7.61
CA GLY A 105 3.69 14.31 9.07
C GLY A 105 2.51 14.94 9.80
N GLY A 106 1.60 15.61 9.07
CA GLY A 106 0.39 16.21 9.60
C GLY A 106 0.68 17.13 10.79
N MET A 107 -0.09 16.98 11.87
CA MET A 107 0.14 17.74 13.09
C MET A 107 1.46 17.40 13.80
N TYR A 108 2.06 16.24 13.50
CA TYR A 108 3.32 15.79 14.10
C TYR A 108 4.54 16.21 13.28
N TRP A 109 4.41 17.17 12.36
CA TRP A 109 5.50 17.57 11.46
C TRP A 109 6.79 17.99 12.19
N ASN A 110 6.71 18.53 13.42
CA ASN A 110 7.87 18.94 14.21
C ASN A 110 8.31 17.92 15.30
N SER A 111 7.76 16.70 15.29
CA SER A 111 8.12 15.68 16.28
C SER A 111 9.37 14.89 15.86
N TYR A 112 10.33 14.71 16.77
CA TYR A 112 11.53 13.91 16.50
C TYR A 112 11.23 12.42 16.28
N ALA A 113 10.14 11.92 16.88
CA ALA A 113 9.84 10.49 16.93
C ALA A 113 9.09 9.99 15.69
N THR A 114 8.50 10.90 14.91
CA THR A 114 7.62 10.55 13.78
C THR A 114 8.27 10.86 12.45
N ILE A 115 8.07 9.96 11.49
CA ILE A 115 8.45 10.23 10.10
C ILE A 115 7.49 11.25 9.49
N LYS A 116 7.99 12.01 8.51
CA LYS A 116 7.22 13.06 7.85
C LYS A 116 6.57 12.58 6.57
N GLN A 117 7.32 11.87 5.74
CA GLN A 117 6.84 11.45 4.44
C GLN A 117 7.02 9.94 4.29
N LEU A 118 5.89 9.24 4.12
CA LEU A 118 5.89 7.79 3.96
C LEU A 118 6.54 7.34 2.63
N ASP A 119 6.37 8.15 1.58
CA ASP A 119 6.85 7.85 0.22
C ASP A 119 8.38 7.68 0.13
N ASN A 120 9.12 8.21 1.10
CA ASN A 120 10.58 8.05 1.16
C ASN A 120 11.00 6.63 1.53
N TYR A 121 10.13 5.85 2.18
CA TYR A 121 10.46 4.53 2.74
C TYR A 121 9.74 3.38 2.05
N LEU A 122 8.52 3.62 1.54
CA LEU A 122 7.68 2.62 0.89
C LEU A 122 6.91 3.24 -0.29
N PRO A 123 6.58 2.44 -1.31
CA PRO A 123 5.87 2.93 -2.49
C PRO A 123 4.38 3.14 -2.17
N VAL A 124 3.92 4.37 -1.98
CA VAL A 124 2.50 4.63 -1.70
C VAL A 124 1.72 4.70 -3.01
N ASP A 125 0.61 3.96 -3.13
CA ASP A 125 -0.28 3.99 -4.31
C ASP A 125 -1.31 5.11 -4.23
N LEU A 126 -1.93 5.28 -3.07
CA LEU A 126 -3.01 6.25 -2.86
C LEU A 126 -2.90 6.91 -1.48
N TYR A 127 -3.22 8.20 -1.43
CA TYR A 127 -3.40 8.94 -0.18
C TYR A 127 -4.87 9.31 0.03
N ILE A 128 -5.37 9.07 1.24
CA ILE A 128 -6.71 9.48 1.68
C ILE A 128 -6.53 10.63 2.68
N ALA A 129 -6.92 11.84 2.26
CA ALA A 129 -6.79 13.03 3.10
C ALA A 129 -7.83 13.05 4.23
N GLY A 130 -7.40 13.47 5.43
CA GLY A 130 -8.24 13.66 6.61
C GLY A 130 -7.47 13.55 7.93
N CYS A 131 -8.09 13.93 9.05
CA CYS A 131 -7.54 13.81 10.40
C CYS A 131 -8.68 13.78 11.45
N MET A 132 -9.58 12.80 11.44
CA MET A 132 -9.57 11.58 10.62
C MET A 132 -10.36 11.72 9.31
N PRO A 133 -9.98 11.03 8.20
CA PRO A 133 -10.90 10.88 7.09
C PRO A 133 -12.18 10.19 7.54
N ARG A 134 -13.32 10.74 7.15
CA ARG A 134 -14.62 10.11 7.43
C ARG A 134 -14.77 8.79 6.66
N PRO A 135 -15.59 7.84 7.15
CA PRO A 135 -15.86 6.57 6.47
C PRO A 135 -16.20 6.68 4.97
N GLU A 136 -16.93 7.70 4.57
CA GLU A 136 -17.29 7.93 3.17
C GLU A 136 -16.07 8.28 2.30
N ALA A 137 -15.12 9.03 2.86
CA ALA A 137 -13.86 9.36 2.19
C ALA A 137 -12.97 8.11 2.05
N ILE A 138 -13.03 7.20 3.03
CA ILE A 138 -12.31 5.93 3.01
C ILE A 138 -12.84 5.04 1.88
N ILE A 139 -14.16 4.86 1.81
CA ILE A 139 -14.82 4.11 0.73
C ILE A 139 -14.50 4.72 -0.64
N ARG A 140 -14.52 6.05 -0.75
CA ARG A 140 -14.14 6.73 -1.99
C ARG A 140 -12.68 6.46 -2.36
N GLY A 141 -11.78 6.42 -1.38
CA GLY A 141 -10.38 6.04 -1.59
C GLY A 141 -10.25 4.62 -2.14
N PHE A 142 -10.96 3.66 -1.56
CA PHE A 142 -10.98 2.29 -2.08
C PHE A 142 -11.58 2.18 -3.48
N ASN A 143 -12.68 2.88 -3.77
CA ASN A 143 -13.24 2.93 -5.12
C ASN A 143 -12.22 3.49 -6.12
N ARG A 144 -11.44 4.50 -5.73
CA ARG A 144 -10.38 5.03 -6.58
C ARG A 144 -9.28 3.99 -6.83
N LEU A 145 -8.88 3.23 -5.80
CA LEU A 145 -7.92 2.14 -5.98
C LEU A 145 -8.45 1.06 -6.94
N ILE A 146 -9.73 0.69 -6.83
CA ILE A 146 -10.38 -0.27 -7.74
C ILE A 146 -10.32 0.21 -9.19
N GLU A 147 -10.57 1.51 -9.43
CA GLU A 147 -10.40 2.12 -10.76
C GLU A 147 -8.95 2.10 -11.23
N ASP A 148 -7.99 2.39 -10.36
CA ASP A 148 -6.57 2.40 -10.71
C ASP A 148 -6.04 0.99 -11.00
N ILE A 149 -6.57 -0.04 -10.34
CA ILE A 149 -6.28 -1.45 -10.67
C ILE A 149 -6.87 -1.81 -12.04
N ASP A 150 -8.12 -1.42 -12.32
CA ASP A 150 -8.77 -1.68 -13.61
C ASP A 150 -8.07 -1.02 -14.79
N ASN A 151 -7.50 0.18 -14.56
CA ASN A 151 -6.70 0.90 -15.54
C ASN A 151 -5.26 0.38 -15.65
N GLY A 152 -4.83 -0.49 -14.74
CA GLY A 152 -3.45 -0.96 -14.64
C GLY A 152 -2.45 0.13 -14.18
N SER A 153 -2.91 1.23 -13.58
CA SER A 153 -2.07 2.31 -13.04
C SER A 153 -1.52 1.99 -11.63
N ALA A 154 -2.19 1.13 -10.86
CA ALA A 154 -1.81 0.74 -9.50
C ALA A 154 -0.65 -0.29 -9.49
N GLN A 155 0.55 0.14 -9.90
CA GLN A 155 1.75 -0.71 -9.99
C GLN A 155 2.92 -0.18 -9.16
N ASN A 156 2.69 0.61 -8.10
CA ASN A 156 3.79 1.22 -7.36
C ASN A 156 4.65 0.17 -6.63
N TRP A 157 4.14 -1.03 -6.34
CA TRP A 157 4.95 -2.14 -5.87
C TRP A 157 6.15 -2.46 -6.79
N LYS A 158 6.03 -2.28 -8.12
CA LYS A 158 7.17 -2.44 -9.05
C LYS A 158 8.25 -1.39 -8.85
N LYS A 159 7.86 -0.16 -8.48
CA LYS A 159 8.81 0.93 -8.20
C LYS A 159 9.73 0.59 -7.03
N TYR A 160 9.23 -0.14 -6.04
CA TYR A 160 10.05 -0.58 -4.91
C TYR A 160 11.16 -1.54 -5.32
N TYR A 161 10.88 -2.47 -6.23
CA TYR A 161 11.89 -3.37 -6.77
C TYR A 161 12.89 -2.65 -7.68
N LEU A 162 12.42 -1.72 -8.52
CA LEU A 162 13.28 -0.93 -9.43
C LEU A 162 14.19 0.05 -8.69
N ASN A 163 13.65 0.76 -7.71
CA ASN A 163 14.35 1.83 -6.97
C ASN A 163 14.74 1.37 -5.56
N TYR A 164 15.05 0.09 -5.38
CA TYR A 164 15.28 -0.46 -4.04
C TYR A 164 16.42 0.25 -3.30
N GLU A 165 17.49 0.61 -4.01
CA GLU A 165 18.64 1.33 -3.42
C GLU A 165 18.25 2.68 -2.82
N PHE A 166 17.30 3.40 -3.43
CA PHE A 166 16.78 4.66 -2.90
C PHE A 166 16.03 4.43 -1.58
N TYR A 167 15.12 3.46 -1.55
CA TYR A 167 14.36 3.13 -0.34
C TYR A 167 15.29 2.64 0.77
N LYS A 168 16.24 1.75 0.44
CA LYS A 168 17.20 1.21 1.39
C LYS A 168 18.07 2.30 2.02
N LYS A 169 18.61 3.22 1.21
CA LYS A 169 19.40 4.36 1.71
C LYS A 169 18.62 5.23 2.70
N ASN A 170 17.35 5.52 2.39
CA ASN A 170 16.50 6.30 3.29
C ASN A 170 16.19 5.54 4.59
N GLN A 171 15.97 4.23 4.49
CA GLN A 171 15.76 3.38 5.67
C GLN A 171 17.02 3.32 6.55
N GLU A 172 18.20 3.18 5.95
CA GLU A 172 19.47 3.15 6.65
C GLU A 172 19.79 4.49 7.34
N TYR A 173 19.44 5.61 6.71
CA TYR A 173 19.57 6.93 7.31
C TYR A 173 18.79 7.06 8.64
N VAL A 174 17.65 6.38 8.76
CA VAL A 174 16.79 6.46 9.95
C VAL A 174 17.11 5.39 10.99
N PHE A 175 17.43 4.16 10.55
CA PHE A 175 17.57 3.00 11.44
C PHE A 175 19.01 2.58 11.71
N GLY A 176 19.98 3.09 10.95
CA GLY A 176 21.30 2.48 10.83
C GLY A 176 21.25 1.25 9.92
N GLU A 177 22.11 0.26 10.14
CA GLU A 177 22.16 -0.94 9.30
C GLU A 177 20.84 -1.74 9.36
N VAL A 178 20.20 -1.91 8.20
CA VAL A 178 18.97 -2.69 8.05
C VAL A 178 19.25 -3.93 7.21
N ASN A 179 19.26 -5.08 7.87
CA ASN A 179 19.26 -6.36 7.18
C ASN A 179 17.82 -6.79 6.89
N THR A 180 17.47 -6.78 5.61
CA THR A 180 16.21 -7.30 5.09
C THR A 180 16.43 -8.77 4.72
N ASN A 181 15.47 -9.64 5.05
CA ASN A 181 15.59 -11.08 4.78
C ASN A 181 15.12 -11.45 3.37
N LEU A 182 14.82 -10.47 2.51
CA LEU A 182 14.26 -10.69 1.18
C LEU A 182 15.32 -10.67 0.09
N ASP A 183 15.28 -11.69 -0.78
CA ASP A 183 16.08 -11.73 -1.99
C ASP A 183 15.40 -10.96 -3.13
N ILE A 184 15.61 -9.65 -3.14
CA ILE A 184 15.05 -8.73 -4.13
C ILE A 184 15.54 -9.03 -5.53
N LYS A 185 16.77 -9.54 -5.68
CA LYS A 185 17.32 -9.90 -7.01
C LYS A 185 16.56 -11.07 -7.61
N SER A 186 16.25 -12.08 -6.79
CA SER A 186 15.40 -13.21 -7.21
C SER A 186 13.99 -12.75 -7.56
N ASP A 187 13.38 -11.87 -6.76
CA ASP A 187 12.06 -11.33 -7.03
C ASP A 187 12.00 -10.53 -8.35
N ILE A 188 12.98 -9.66 -8.62
CA ILE A 188 13.08 -8.92 -9.89
C ILE A 188 13.09 -9.88 -11.08
N LYS A 189 13.89 -10.96 -10.98
CA LYS A 189 14.00 -11.99 -12.02
C LYS A 189 12.68 -12.76 -12.18
N ARG A 190 12.01 -13.09 -11.07
CA ARG A 190 10.72 -13.79 -11.05
C ARG A 190 9.62 -12.98 -11.73
N PHE A 191 9.53 -11.69 -11.41
CA PHE A 191 8.51 -10.79 -11.96
C PHE A 191 8.87 -10.21 -13.33
N LYS A 192 10.06 -10.51 -13.86
CA LYS A 192 10.58 -10.00 -15.14
C LYS A 192 10.49 -8.47 -15.24
N ILE A 193 10.74 -7.81 -14.11
CA ILE A 193 10.77 -6.36 -14.02
C ILE A 193 12.09 -5.92 -14.67
N LYS A 194 11.98 -5.16 -15.77
CA LYS A 194 13.10 -4.58 -16.50
C LYS A 194 13.24 -3.11 -16.17
#